data_AF-A0A401PQI4-F1
#
_entry.id   AF-A0A401PQI4-F1
#
_cell.length_a   1.000
_cell.length_b   1.000
_cell.length_c   1.000
_cell.angle_alpha   90.00
_cell.angle_beta   90.00
_cell.angle_gamma   90.00
#
_symmetry.space_group_name_H-M   'P 1'
#
loop_
_entity.id
_entity.type
_entity.pdbx_description
1 polymer ?
#
loop_
_entity_poly.entity_id
_entity_poly.type
_entity_poly.pdbx_seq_one_letter_code
_entity_poly.pdbx_strand_id
1 'polypeptide(L)'
;MSDSVVLLRARPVITVEIFILLPSSINITAPKCHDGIQPVNCLNVTTCFRFHGKQLPGEIELIYNLTADAVKKVKGLQARVYIHANEPMSQVMEKIELSSSKESCKHYFVIVKVSALISPDKFCLEGSFCKSLLS
;
A
#
# COMPACT_ATOMS: atom_id res chain seq x y z
N MET A 1 -32.16 45.04 -7.59
CA MET A 1 -32.35 43.58 -7.54
C MET A 1 -31.51 42.98 -8.66
N SER A 2 -30.67 41.98 -8.38
CA SER A 2 -29.83 41.35 -9.40
C SER A 2 -30.52 40.06 -9.84
N ASP A 3 -31.17 40.10 -11.00
CA ASP A 3 -31.79 38.92 -11.63
C ASP A 3 -30.70 38.05 -12.25
N SER A 4 -30.14 37.16 -11.45
CA SER A 4 -29.06 36.27 -11.87
C SER A 4 -29.45 34.83 -11.63
N VAL A 5 -29.39 34.02 -12.67
CA VAL A 5 -29.65 32.58 -12.62
C VAL A 5 -28.32 31.84 -12.68
N VAL A 6 -28.11 30.93 -11.73
CA VAL A 6 -26.89 30.11 -11.64
C VAL A 6 -27.25 28.66 -11.93
N LEU A 7 -26.51 28.03 -12.83
CA LEU A 7 -26.59 26.60 -13.09
C LEU A 7 -25.45 25.88 -12.36
N LEU A 8 -25.80 24.96 -11.46
CA LEU A 8 -24.85 24.09 -10.77
C LEU A 8 -24.85 22.72 -11.45
N ARG A 9 -23.67 22.22 -11.82
CA ARG A 9 -23.48 20.86 -12.36
C ARG A 9 -22.81 19.98 -11.31
N ALA A 10 -23.42 18.83 -11.02
CA ALA A 10 -22.82 17.83 -10.15
C ALA A 10 -21.74 17.02 -10.90
N ARG A 11 -20.67 16.66 -10.20
CA ARG A 11 -19.64 15.74 -10.72
C ARG A 11 -19.97 14.30 -10.28
N PRO A 12 -19.71 13.28 -11.12
CA PRO A 12 -19.89 11.89 -10.73
C PRO A 12 -19.03 11.53 -9.51
N VAL A 13 -19.58 10.73 -8.61
CA VAL A 13 -18.86 10.19 -7.45
C VAL A 13 -18.42 8.75 -7.76
N ILE A 14 -17.15 8.46 -7.51
CA ILE A 14 -16.56 7.12 -7.57
C ILE A 14 -16.32 6.59 -6.17
N THR A 15 -16.54 5.29 -5.98
CA THR A 15 -16.12 4.57 -4.77
C THR A 15 -14.99 3.63 -5.15
N VAL A 16 -13.85 3.72 -4.46
CA VAL A 16 -12.71 2.82 -4.67
C VAL A 16 -12.54 1.93 -3.45
N GLU A 17 -12.55 0.63 -3.68
CA GLU A 17 -12.24 -0.41 -2.71
C GLU A 17 -10.76 -0.81 -2.87
N ILE A 18 -10.06 -0.91 -1.75
CA ILE A 18 -8.63 -1.22 -1.70
C ILE A 18 -8.44 -2.44 -0.81
N PHE A 19 -7.76 -3.46 -1.33
CA PHE A 19 -7.45 -4.69 -0.61
C PHE A 19 -5.94 -4.85 -0.53
N ILE A 20 -5.39 -5.01 0.68
CA ILE A 20 -3.98 -5.31 0.89
C ILE A 20 -3.87 -6.74 1.39
N LEU A 21 -3.36 -7.63 0.54
CA LEU A 21 -3.14 -9.03 0.82
C LEU A 21 -1.71 -9.21 1.35
N LEU A 22 -1.61 -9.52 2.64
CA LEU A 22 -0.36 -9.89 3.30
C LEU A 22 -0.34 -11.39 3.61
N PRO A 23 0.83 -12.05 3.58
CA PRO A 23 0.97 -13.43 4.03
C PRO A 23 0.51 -13.59 5.49
N SER A 24 0.12 -14.81 5.88
CA SER A 24 -0.38 -15.12 7.23
C SER A 24 0.66 -14.82 8.31
N SER A 25 1.88 -15.29 8.11
CA SER A 25 3.04 -15.03 8.96
C SER A 25 4.33 -15.06 8.13
N ILE A 26 5.42 -14.56 8.72
CA ILE A 26 6.75 -14.58 8.10
C ILE A 26 7.67 -15.32 9.03
N ASN A 27 8.31 -16.38 8.52
CA ASN A 27 9.33 -17.09 9.26
C ASN A 27 10.64 -16.29 9.20
N ILE A 28 10.88 -15.49 10.23
CA ILE A 28 12.08 -14.65 10.37
C ILE A 28 13.39 -15.43 10.45
N THR A 29 13.32 -16.75 10.68
CA THR A 29 14.47 -17.66 10.81
C THR A 29 14.93 -18.21 9.45
N ALA A 30 14.10 -18.10 8.41
CA ALA A 30 14.37 -18.60 7.07
C ALA A 30 14.31 -17.45 6.06
N PRO A 31 15.38 -16.63 5.96
CA PRO A 31 15.42 -15.51 5.01
C PRO A 31 15.24 -16.03 3.58
N LYS A 32 14.25 -15.48 2.87
CA LYS A 32 13.85 -15.92 1.53
C LYS A 32 14.43 -15.06 0.40
N CYS A 33 15.00 -13.89 0.72
CA CYS A 33 15.58 -12.99 -0.28
C CYS A 33 17.01 -12.61 0.09
N HIS A 34 17.78 -12.22 -0.93
CA HIS A 34 19.11 -11.66 -0.78
C HIS A 34 19.08 -10.19 -1.16
N ASP A 35 19.50 -9.31 -0.25
CA ASP A 35 19.72 -7.89 -0.56
C ASP A 35 21.21 -7.71 -0.86
N GLY A 36 21.57 -8.00 -2.11
CA GLY A 36 22.96 -8.11 -2.55
C GLY A 36 23.69 -9.29 -1.89
N ILE A 37 24.37 -9.02 -0.77
CA ILE A 37 25.27 -9.96 -0.08
C ILE A 37 24.62 -10.55 1.19
N GLN A 38 23.63 -9.86 1.78
CA GLN A 38 23.10 -10.24 3.08
C GLN A 38 21.73 -10.94 2.93
N PRO A 39 21.52 -12.09 3.59
CA PRO A 39 20.21 -12.73 3.60
C PRO A 39 19.23 -11.87 4.41
N VAL A 40 18.11 -11.51 3.78
CA VAL A 40 17.09 -10.65 4.39
C VAL A 40 15.73 -11.34 4.41
N ASN A 41 14.92 -10.97 5.41
CA ASN A 41 13.53 -11.39 5.47
C ASN A 41 12.71 -10.50 4.55
N CYS A 42 12.11 -11.10 3.54
CA CYS A 42 11.23 -10.42 2.59
C CYS A 42 9.83 -11.03 2.62
N LEU A 43 8.84 -10.23 2.26
CA LEU A 43 7.47 -10.66 2.04
C LEU A 43 6.93 -10.10 0.73
N ASN A 44 6.01 -10.85 0.12
CA ASN A 44 5.25 -10.37 -1.02
C ASN A 44 3.96 -9.73 -0.50
N VAL A 45 3.77 -8.46 -0.79
CA VAL A 45 2.57 -7.69 -0.48
C VAL A 45 1.84 -7.45 -1.79
N THR A 46 0.57 -7.83 -1.85
CA THR A 46 -0.27 -7.48 -3.00
C THR A 46 -1.26 -6.41 -2.60
N THR A 47 -1.32 -5.33 -3.35
CA THR A 47 -2.34 -4.29 -3.20
C THR A 47 -3.24 -4.33 -4.42
N CYS A 48 -4.54 -4.52 -4.21
CA CYS A 48 -5.54 -4.58 -5.25
C CYS A 48 -6.54 -3.44 -5.09
N PHE A 49 -7.01 -2.96 -6.24
CA PHE A 49 -7.89 -1.81 -6.36
C PHE A 49 -9.08 -2.18 -7.23
N ARG A 50 -10.27 -1.79 -6.79
CA ARG A 50 -11.51 -1.95 -7.54
C ARG A 50 -12.35 -0.69 -7.39
N PHE A 51 -12.92 -0.18 -8.47
CA PHE A 51 -13.80 0.99 -8.38
C PHE A 51 -15.20 0.70 -8.90
N HIS A 52 -16.16 1.43 -8.34
CA HIS A 52 -17.57 1.36 -8.70
C HIS A 52 -18.17 2.76 -8.82
N GLY A 53 -19.07 2.95 -9.78
CA GLY A 53 -19.88 4.16 -9.90
C GLY A 53 -20.81 4.09 -11.11
N LYS A 54 -21.92 4.85 -11.06
CA LYS A 54 -23.02 4.74 -12.02
C LYS A 54 -22.76 5.40 -13.37
N GLN A 55 -21.86 6.37 -13.44
CA GLN A 55 -21.72 7.26 -14.60
C GLN A 55 -20.24 7.55 -14.87
N LEU A 56 -19.49 6.48 -15.12
CA LEU A 56 -18.04 6.52 -15.23
C LEU A 56 -17.56 6.30 -16.67
N PRO A 57 -16.47 6.96 -17.08
CA PRO A 57 -15.70 6.50 -18.22
C PRO A 57 -15.25 5.06 -17.93
N GLY A 58 -15.17 4.21 -18.96
CA GLY A 58 -14.87 2.78 -18.79
C GLY A 58 -13.54 2.48 -18.08
N GLU A 59 -12.63 3.46 -18.02
CA GLU A 59 -11.31 3.38 -17.39
C GLU A 59 -11.00 4.65 -16.60
N ILE A 60 -10.27 4.50 -15.48
CA ILE A 60 -9.76 5.60 -14.66
C ILE A 60 -8.30 5.36 -14.29
N GLU A 61 -7.51 6.43 -14.18
CA GLU A 61 -6.15 6.38 -13.61
C GLU A 61 -6.20 6.79 -12.13
N LEU A 62 -5.61 5.97 -11.26
CA LEU A 62 -5.46 6.27 -9.83
C LEU A 62 -3.97 6.41 -9.50
N ILE A 63 -3.62 7.49 -8.82
CA ILE A 63 -2.30 7.70 -8.22
C ILE A 63 -2.42 7.39 -6.73
N TYR A 64 -1.57 6.50 -6.22
CA TYR A 64 -1.56 6.12 -4.80
C TYR A 64 -0.15 6.15 -4.23
N ASN A 65 -0.09 6.28 -2.91
CA ASN A 65 1.15 6.24 -2.15
C ASN A 65 1.08 5.06 -1.18
N LEU A 66 2.01 4.12 -1.33
CA LEU A 66 2.16 2.98 -0.44
C LEU A 66 3.30 3.25 0.53
N THR A 67 2.97 3.42 1.81
CA THR A 67 3.95 3.66 2.87
C THR A 67 4.20 2.38 3.67
N ALA A 68 5.47 1.98 3.82
CA ALA A 68 5.91 0.95 4.74
C ALA A 68 6.11 1.51 6.16
N ASP A 69 5.70 0.75 7.18
CA ASP A 69 5.82 1.14 8.59
C ASP A 69 5.21 2.52 8.88
N ALA A 70 4.01 2.78 8.32
CA ALA A 70 3.36 4.09 8.36
C ALA A 70 3.27 4.67 9.79
N VAL A 71 2.96 3.83 10.79
CA VAL A 71 2.89 4.24 12.21
C VAL A 71 4.25 4.73 12.73
N LYS A 72 5.35 4.03 12.40
CA LYS A 72 6.69 4.44 12.84
C LYS A 72 7.15 5.69 12.10
N LYS A 73 6.87 5.77 10.80
CA LYS A 73 7.18 6.94 9.97
C LYS A 73 6.47 8.20 10.46
N VAL A 74 5.17 8.12 10.76
CA VAL A 74 4.40 9.24 11.34
C VAL A 74 4.97 9.68 12.70
N LYS A 75 5.50 8.73 13.48
CA LYS A 75 6.15 9.01 14.78
C LYS A 75 7.62 9.45 14.66
N GLY A 76 8.18 9.57 13.45
CA GLY A 76 9.60 9.88 13.24
C GLY A 76 10.58 8.81 13.73
N LEU A 77 10.09 7.59 13.98
CA LEU A 77 10.91 6.46 14.41
C LEU A 77 11.54 5.77 13.20
N GLN A 78 12.70 5.15 13.41
CA GLN A 78 13.38 4.38 12.36
C GLN A 78 12.47 3.24 11.86
N ALA A 79 12.12 3.29 10.57
CA ALA A 79 11.37 2.22 9.91
C ALA A 79 12.22 0.95 9.91
N ARG A 80 11.58 -0.20 10.13
CA ARG A 80 12.22 -1.52 10.01
C ARG A 80 11.80 -2.22 8.72
N VAL A 81 10.74 -1.73 8.10
CA VAL A 81 10.19 -2.26 6.86
C VAL A 81 10.41 -1.28 5.72
N TYR A 82 10.92 -1.81 4.63
CA TYR A 82 11.26 -1.06 3.43
C TYR A 82 10.68 -1.77 2.22
N ILE A 83 10.20 -1.02 1.25
CA ILE A 83 9.78 -1.55 -0.04
C ILE A 83 11.05 -1.78 -0.87
N HIS A 84 11.18 -2.98 -1.42
CA HIS A 84 12.29 -3.35 -2.29
C HIS A 84 12.15 -2.61 -3.62
N ALA A 85 13.09 -1.71 -3.86
CA ALA A 85 13.32 -1.05 -5.13
C ALA A 85 14.84 -0.99 -5.35
N ASN A 86 15.31 -0.26 -6.36
CA ASN A 86 16.75 -0.08 -6.61
C ASN A 86 17.50 0.44 -5.37
N GLU A 87 16.80 1.22 -4.53
CA GLU A 87 17.18 1.55 -3.16
C GLU A 87 16.02 1.22 -2.23
N PRO A 88 16.25 0.76 -0.99
CA PRO A 88 15.18 0.47 -0.04
C PRO A 88 14.44 1.75 0.34
N MET A 89 13.18 1.86 -0.08
CA MET A 89 12.36 3.05 0.14
C MET A 89 11.31 2.82 1.23
N SER A 90 11.02 3.85 2.02
CA SER A 90 9.95 3.81 3.03
C SER A 90 8.56 4.06 2.44
N GLN A 91 8.49 4.56 1.21
CA GLN A 91 7.24 4.78 0.49
C GLN A 91 7.48 4.67 -1.01
N VAL A 92 6.44 4.30 -1.75
CA VAL A 92 6.43 4.32 -3.21
C VAL A 92 5.15 4.98 -3.68
N MET A 93 5.30 5.94 -4.60
CA MET A 93 4.16 6.57 -5.27
C MET A 93 4.05 5.97 -6.67
N GLU A 94 2.90 5.36 -6.96
CA GLU A 94 2.66 4.67 -8.22
C GLU A 94 1.33 5.06 -8.84
N LYS A 95 1.20 4.68 -10.11
CA LYS A 95 -0.02 4.84 -10.89
C LYS A 95 -0.58 3.47 -11.26
N ILE A 96 -1.91 3.36 -11.23
CA ILE A 96 -2.62 2.18 -11.70
C ILE A 96 -3.84 2.58 -12.52
N GLU A 97 -3.99 1.93 -13.67
CA GLU A 97 -5.17 2.02 -14.49
C GLU A 97 -6.19 0.99 -14.01
N LEU A 98 -7.41 1.45 -13.77
CA LEU A 98 -8.52 0.63 -13.35
C LEU A 98 -9.57 0.62 -14.45
N SER A 99 -10.03 -0.57 -14.81
CA SER A 99 -11.16 -0.76 -15.72
C SER A 99 -12.45 -1.01 -14.94
N SER A 100 -13.58 -0.52 -15.47
CA SER A 100 -14.90 -0.70 -14.87
C SER A 100 -15.15 -2.19 -14.60
N SER A 101 -15.67 -2.50 -13.41
CA SER A 101 -16.02 -3.84 -12.91
C SER A 101 -14.88 -4.87 -12.85
N LYS A 102 -13.61 -4.46 -12.99
CA LYS A 102 -12.43 -5.33 -12.81
C LYS A 102 -11.55 -4.87 -11.66
N GLU A 103 -10.91 -5.83 -10.99
CA GLU A 103 -9.87 -5.58 -9.99
C GLU A 103 -8.50 -5.54 -10.67
N SER A 104 -7.69 -4.53 -10.33
CA SER A 104 -6.29 -4.42 -10.76
C SER A 104 -5.38 -4.52 -9.53
N CYS A 105 -4.40 -5.42 -9.58
CA CYS A 105 -3.47 -5.68 -8.48
C CYS A 105 -2.03 -5.31 -8.82
N LYS A 106 -1.28 -4.92 -7.79
CA LYS A 106 0.14 -4.61 -7.85
C LYS A 106 0.87 -5.39 -6.76
N HIS A 107 2.01 -5.96 -7.11
CA HIS A 107 2.81 -6.78 -6.22
C HIS A 107 4.06 -6.02 -5.81
N TYR A 108 4.33 -6.00 -4.52
CA TYR A 108 5.47 -5.34 -3.90
C TYR A 108 6.27 -6.34 -3.10
N PHE A 109 7.57 -6.34 -3.29
CA PHE A 109 8.49 -7.00 -2.39
C PHE A 109 8.83 -6.05 -1.27
N VAL A 110 8.72 -6.51 -0.02
CA VAL A 110 8.97 -5.70 1.16
C VAL A 110 10.00 -6.40 2.02
N ILE A 111 11.07 -5.69 2.35
CA ILE A 111 12.20 -6.14 3.18
C ILE A 111 11.95 -5.73 4.62
N VAL A 112 12.17 -6.66 5.55
CA VAL A 112 12.08 -6.47 6.99
C VAL A 112 13.46 -6.60 7.59
N LYS A 113 13.98 -5.50 8.14
CA LYS A 113 15.23 -5.46 8.90
C LYS A 113 14.91 -5.70 10.38
N VAL A 114 15.15 -6.93 10.82
CA VAL A 114 15.00 -7.30 12.24
C VAL A 114 16.29 -6.92 12.96
N SER A 115 16.29 -5.80 13.69
CA SER A 115 17.29 -5.57 14.73
C SER A 115 16.90 -6.42 15.95
N ALA A 116 17.84 -7.23 16.44
CA ALA A 116 17.65 -8.35 17.38
C ALA A 116 17.18 -7.98 18.81
N LEU A 117 16.66 -6.78 19.01
CA LEU A 117 16.09 -6.32 20.28
C LEU A 117 14.77 -5.62 19.92
N ILE A 118 13.70 -5.95 20.64
CA ILE A 118 12.41 -5.22 20.74
C ILE A 118 11.22 -5.90 20.03
N SER A 119 10.28 -6.32 20.90
CA SER A 119 8.83 -6.61 20.80
C SER A 119 8.17 -6.92 19.45
N PRO A 120 7.13 -7.77 19.45
CA PRO A 120 6.31 -8.02 18.27
C PRO A 120 5.43 -6.80 17.96
N ASP A 121 6.01 -5.76 17.38
CA ASP A 121 5.21 -4.63 16.92
C ASP A 121 4.45 -5.02 15.65
N LYS A 122 3.22 -4.54 15.55
CA LYS A 122 2.38 -4.66 14.35
C LYS A 122 2.99 -3.83 13.21
N PHE A 123 3.05 -4.41 12.02
CA PHE A 123 3.50 -3.72 10.82
C PHE A 123 2.28 -3.18 10.08
N CYS A 124 2.31 -1.90 9.73
CA CYS A 124 1.18 -1.20 9.16
C CYS A 124 1.56 -0.58 7.82
N LEU A 125 0.82 -0.95 6.77
CA LEU A 125 0.85 -0.29 5.47
C LEU A 125 -0.26 0.77 5.42
N GLU A 126 0.01 1.90 4.79
CA GLU A 126 -0.98 2.97 4.71
C GLU A 126 -2.07 2.67 3.67
N GLY A 127 -3.14 2.10 4.22
CA GLY A 127 -4.45 1.71 3.69
C GLY A 127 -5.30 1.09 4.83
N SER A 128 -4.89 1.38 6.07
CA SER A 128 -5.35 0.84 7.37
C SER A 128 -5.52 -0.68 7.45
N PHE A 129 -4.45 -1.44 7.24
CA PHE A 129 -4.35 -2.82 7.72
C PHE A 129 -3.01 -3.05 8.44
N CYS A 130 -3.08 -3.35 9.74
CA CYS A 130 -1.92 -3.73 10.56
C CYS A 130 -1.95 -5.24 10.81
N LYS A 131 -0.87 -5.96 10.45
CA LYS A 131 -0.75 -7.41 10.69
C LYS A 131 0.42 -7.71 11.63
N SER A 132 0.20 -8.59 12.61
CA SER A 132 1.24 -9.03 13.56
C SER A 132 2.15 -10.07 12.90
N LEU A 133 3.44 -10.01 13.19
CA LEU A 133 4.47 -10.87 12.58
C LEU A 133 4.76 -12.17 13.37
N LEU A 134 3.94 -12.54 14.35
CA LEU A 134 4.13 -13.74 15.18
C LEU A 134 3.16 -14.87 14.81
N SER A 135 3.70 -16.05 14.54
CA SER A 135 3.12 -17.36 14.83
C SER A 135 4.25 -18.29 15.22
#